data_AF-A0A0Q6GDT5-F1
#
_entry.id   AF-A0A0Q6GDT5-F1
#
_cell.length_a   1.000
_cell.length_b   1.000
_cell.length_c   1.000
_cell.angle_alpha   90.00
_cell.angle_beta   90.00
_cell.angle_gamma   90.00
#
_symmetry.space_group_name_H-M   'P 1'
#
loop_
_entity.id
_entity.type
_entity.pdbx_description
1 polymer ?
#
loop_
_entity_poly.entity_id
_entity_poly.type
_entity_poly.pdbx_seq_one_letter_code
_entity_poly.pdbx_strand_id
1 'polypeptide(L)'
;MASLGFSSGLGLAATANAWFSGSAFTIVDTTDSLSKSPAFIADFRRDRHALTSVAAAGIAAATVDALIVPQSVAFADLFAFTRGSVAEYIDAAGAAQQAAVDMPRFDYRTGQRQLLLEGPATNLFLNSFATATQTVSVTNGSQYTVSCRGSGSLGLSGATSGTVTQATSVTFTASSTSLILTVSGSLSRAQVETGAVASSFVQTTGTTASRSADSCRLSAAGEALVQRSAATLTLKAQGLSGSLARLFGAGSGDDLLGLNTAQTNILSGSTLVLTAITSPLPAFGAGLAWSGTGRSGSYNGLAVASDSAVPVTTGQVYLGRNQSGLFASGRYDSLVIWPFRATNASIQAKAVAYV
;
A
#
# COMPACT_ATOMS: atom_id res chain seq x y z
N MET A 1 13.10 12.31 69.24
CA MET A 1 12.19 11.77 68.22
C MET A 1 12.62 12.32 66.87
N ALA A 2 13.34 11.52 66.10
CA ALA A 2 13.78 11.89 64.76
C ALA A 2 12.65 11.55 63.76
N SER A 3 12.07 12.57 63.14
CA SER A 3 11.07 12.44 62.09
C SER A 3 11.77 12.14 60.77
N LEU A 4 11.72 10.88 60.33
CA LEU A 4 12.16 10.45 59.00
C LEU A 4 11.11 10.85 57.97
N GLY A 5 11.44 11.83 57.13
CA GLY A 5 10.65 12.20 55.96
C GLY A 5 10.80 11.15 54.86
N PHE A 6 9.73 10.43 54.55
CA PHE A 6 9.62 9.70 53.29
C PHE A 6 9.08 10.63 52.21
N SER A 7 9.98 11.17 51.38
CA SER A 7 9.61 11.74 50.10
C SER A 7 9.33 10.58 49.13
N SER A 8 8.06 10.20 49.00
CA SER A 8 7.62 9.28 47.95
C SER A 8 7.66 10.01 46.61
N GLY A 9 8.80 9.91 45.93
CA GLY A 9 8.94 10.26 44.52
C GLY A 9 8.22 9.25 43.63
N LEU A 10 6.90 9.16 43.75
CA LEU A 10 6.05 8.65 42.67
C LEU A 10 5.74 9.85 41.78
N GLY A 11 6.72 10.22 40.96
CA GLY A 11 6.45 10.98 39.76
C GLY A 11 5.58 10.12 38.87
N LEU A 12 4.26 10.23 39.03
CA LEU A 12 3.33 10.05 37.92
C LEU A 12 3.75 11.08 36.88
N ALA A 13 4.72 10.70 36.03
CA ALA A 13 4.82 11.27 34.71
C ALA A 13 3.48 10.93 34.07
N ALA A 14 2.55 11.90 34.12
CA ALA A 14 1.41 11.90 33.24
C ALA A 14 1.99 11.79 31.83
N THR A 15 2.03 10.57 31.30
CA THR A 15 2.29 10.33 29.89
C THR A 15 1.21 11.13 29.18
N ALA A 16 1.60 12.25 28.57
CA ALA A 16 0.75 12.97 27.65
C ALA A 16 0.08 11.91 26.77
N ASN A 17 -1.26 11.85 26.80
CA ASN A 17 -2.05 10.78 26.17
C ASN A 17 -1.43 10.43 24.83
N ALA A 18 -0.77 9.26 24.77
CA ALA A 18 -0.03 8.89 23.59
C ALA A 18 -1.01 8.85 22.42
N TRP A 19 -0.67 9.42 21.27
CA TRP A 19 -1.62 9.64 20.18
C TRP A 19 -2.31 8.35 19.67
N PHE A 20 -1.78 7.18 20.03
CA PHE A 20 -2.28 5.85 19.73
C PHE A 20 -3.22 5.25 20.80
N SER A 21 -3.47 5.93 21.92
CA SER A 21 -4.35 5.44 23.01
C SER A 21 -5.84 5.79 22.82
N GLY A 22 -6.20 6.41 21.68
CA GLY A 22 -7.57 6.82 21.39
C GLY A 22 -8.45 5.69 20.81
N SER A 23 -9.77 5.86 20.93
CA SER A 23 -10.80 4.94 20.37
C SER A 23 -10.70 4.76 18.85
N ALA A 24 -10.01 5.68 18.16
CA ALA A 24 -9.68 5.55 16.74
C ALA A 24 -8.92 4.26 16.43
N PHE A 25 -8.08 3.77 17.36
CA PHE A 25 -7.22 2.60 17.16
C PHE A 25 -7.64 1.37 17.97
N THR A 26 -8.52 1.48 18.95
CA THR A 26 -8.92 0.30 19.73
C THR A 26 -9.99 -0.53 19.02
N ILE A 27 -9.96 -1.84 19.22
CA ILE A 27 -10.98 -2.80 18.74
C ILE A 27 -11.26 -3.87 19.80
N VAL A 28 -12.41 -4.53 19.70
CA VAL A 28 -12.87 -5.53 20.66
C VAL A 28 -12.29 -6.91 20.33
N ASP A 29 -11.59 -7.52 21.29
CA ASP A 29 -11.06 -8.89 21.24
C ASP A 29 -12.18 -9.93 21.42
N THR A 30 -12.21 -10.97 20.59
CA THR A 30 -13.19 -12.06 20.72
C THR A 30 -13.05 -12.89 21.99
N THR A 31 -11.88 -12.87 22.62
CA THR A 31 -11.56 -13.75 23.76
C THR A 31 -12.19 -13.27 25.06
N ASP A 32 -12.18 -11.96 25.29
CA ASP A 32 -12.62 -11.34 26.55
C ASP A 32 -13.61 -10.18 26.36
N SER A 33 -13.94 -9.85 25.10
CA SER A 33 -14.83 -8.72 24.76
C SER A 33 -14.34 -7.35 25.22
N LEU A 34 -13.03 -7.20 25.50
CA LEU A 34 -12.44 -5.92 25.88
C LEU A 34 -11.91 -5.16 24.67
N SER A 35 -12.00 -3.83 24.71
CA SER A 35 -11.39 -2.96 23.71
C SER A 35 -9.90 -2.81 23.99
N LYS A 36 -9.05 -3.18 23.02
CA LYS A 36 -7.59 -3.20 23.17
C LYS A 36 -6.90 -2.41 22.06
N SER A 37 -5.75 -1.83 22.40
CA SER A 37 -4.88 -1.10 21.48
C SER A 37 -4.21 -2.04 20.46
N PRO A 38 -3.73 -1.51 19.32
CA PRO A 38 -2.92 -2.28 18.37
C PRO A 38 -1.49 -2.47 18.85
N ALA A 39 -0.78 -3.41 18.22
CA ALA A 39 0.66 -3.62 18.41
C ALA A 39 1.50 -2.98 17.28
N PHE A 40 0.86 -2.57 16.18
CA PHE A 40 1.52 -1.92 15.04
C PHE A 40 0.57 -0.87 14.46
N ILE A 41 1.07 0.35 14.24
CA ILE A 41 0.35 1.42 13.55
C ILE A 41 1.31 2.08 12.57
N ALA A 42 0.93 2.12 11.30
CA ALA A 42 1.48 3.03 10.31
C ALA A 42 0.36 3.95 9.79
N ASP A 43 0.37 5.21 10.19
CA ASP A 43 -0.54 6.26 9.70
C ASP A 43 0.26 7.20 8.78
N PHE A 44 0.25 6.89 7.48
CA PHE A 44 1.03 7.62 6.48
C PHE A 44 0.49 9.03 6.23
N ARG A 45 -0.81 9.23 6.45
CA ARG A 45 -1.48 10.53 6.32
C ARG A 45 -0.99 11.54 7.34
N ARG A 46 -0.78 11.08 8.58
CA ARG A 46 -0.35 11.95 9.70
C ARG A 46 1.13 11.85 10.03
N ASP A 47 1.87 11.01 9.32
CA ASP A 47 3.27 10.68 9.57
C ASP A 47 3.51 10.19 11.00
N ARG A 48 2.67 9.25 11.44
CA ARG A 48 2.71 8.69 12.80
C ARG A 48 2.86 7.18 12.75
N HIS A 49 3.82 6.68 13.50
CA HIS A 49 4.19 5.27 13.50
C HIS A 49 4.35 4.80 14.93
N ALA A 50 3.78 3.63 15.25
CA ALA A 50 3.93 3.01 16.56
C ALA A 50 4.09 1.50 16.43
N LEU A 51 4.90 0.91 17.32
CA LEU A 51 5.19 -0.52 17.36
C LEU A 51 5.25 -0.99 18.80
N THR A 52 4.86 -2.23 19.06
CA THR A 52 5.08 -2.89 20.35
C THR A 52 6.54 -2.78 20.80
N SER A 53 6.76 -2.64 22.10
CA SER A 53 8.10 -2.67 22.69
C SER A 53 8.70 -4.08 22.80
N VAL A 54 7.88 -5.12 22.57
CA VAL A 54 8.34 -6.51 22.57
C VAL A 54 9.23 -6.77 21.36
N ALA A 55 10.45 -7.23 21.60
CA ALA A 55 11.39 -7.60 20.55
C ALA A 55 10.84 -8.73 19.66
N ALA A 56 11.15 -8.70 18.36
CA ALA A 56 10.60 -9.62 17.35
C ALA A 56 10.65 -11.10 17.76
N ALA A 57 11.77 -11.56 18.32
CA ALA A 57 11.95 -12.95 18.77
C ALA A 57 11.00 -13.37 19.90
N GLY A 58 10.52 -12.42 20.72
CA GLY A 58 9.58 -12.67 21.81
C GLY A 58 8.11 -12.57 21.41
N ILE A 59 7.80 -12.02 20.24
CA ILE A 59 6.40 -11.72 19.84
C ILE A 59 5.54 -12.99 19.76
N ALA A 60 6.08 -14.12 19.30
CA ALA A 60 5.30 -15.35 19.19
C ALA A 60 4.79 -15.87 20.56
N ALA A 61 5.59 -15.71 21.61
CA ALA A 61 5.28 -16.21 22.96
C ALA A 61 4.63 -15.15 23.88
N ALA A 62 4.69 -13.87 23.50
CA ALA A 62 4.17 -12.78 24.32
C ALA A 62 2.64 -12.84 24.46
N THR A 63 2.16 -12.46 25.65
CA THR A 63 0.74 -12.24 25.92
C THR A 63 0.21 -11.05 25.11
N VAL A 64 -1.10 -11.01 24.88
CA VAL A 64 -1.73 -9.86 24.22
C VAL A 64 -1.45 -8.57 24.99
N ASP A 65 -1.57 -8.58 26.31
CA ASP A 65 -1.36 -7.40 27.16
C ASP A 65 0.04 -6.82 27.05
N ALA A 66 1.07 -7.66 26.89
CA ALA A 66 2.43 -7.19 26.66
C ALA A 66 2.61 -6.55 25.28
N LEU A 67 1.87 -7.02 24.27
CA LEU A 67 2.01 -6.57 22.89
C LEU A 67 1.26 -5.26 22.61
N ILE A 68 0.15 -5.00 23.31
CA ILE A 68 -0.71 -3.82 23.10
C ILE A 68 -0.21 -2.55 23.83
N VAL A 69 1.07 -2.51 24.18
CA VAL A 69 1.78 -1.34 24.72
C VAL A 69 2.75 -0.80 23.65
N PRO A 70 2.24 -0.20 22.57
CA PRO A 70 3.11 0.33 21.53
C PRO A 70 3.83 1.60 22.00
N GLN A 71 4.95 1.89 21.35
CA GLN A 71 5.72 3.13 21.48
C GLN A 71 5.84 3.79 20.10
N SER A 72 6.00 5.12 20.08
CA SER A 72 6.28 5.84 18.83
C SER A 72 7.63 5.40 18.26
N VAL A 73 7.68 5.17 16.95
CA VAL A 73 8.88 4.72 16.23
C VAL A 73 9.03 5.49 14.92
N ALA A 74 10.15 5.33 14.21
CA ALA A 74 10.32 5.84 12.86
C ALA A 74 9.71 4.90 11.81
N PHE A 75 9.52 5.38 10.58
CA PHE A 75 9.09 4.53 9.46
C PHE A 75 10.04 3.34 9.23
N ALA A 76 11.35 3.57 9.38
CA ALA A 76 12.37 2.54 9.18
C ALA A 76 12.33 1.42 10.23
N ASP A 77 11.72 1.64 11.40
CA ASP A 77 11.51 0.62 12.43
C ASP A 77 10.32 -0.29 12.08
N LEU A 78 9.39 0.21 11.25
CA LEU A 78 8.22 -0.54 10.78
C LEU A 78 8.48 -1.25 9.45
N PHE A 79 9.32 -0.67 8.59
CA PHE A 79 9.52 -1.14 7.23
C PHE A 79 10.98 -1.09 6.79
N ALA A 80 11.44 -2.17 6.18
CA ALA A 80 12.65 -2.20 5.36
C ALA A 80 12.27 -1.84 3.92
N PHE A 81 12.41 -0.57 3.56
CA PHE A 81 12.09 -0.08 2.23
C PHE A 81 13.29 -0.18 1.29
N THR A 82 13.09 -0.70 0.07
CA THR A 82 14.11 -0.65 -0.99
C THR A 82 13.50 -0.28 -2.35
N ARG A 83 14.28 0.42 -3.16
CA ARG A 83 14.04 0.69 -4.59
C ARG A 83 15.36 1.04 -5.26
N GLY A 84 15.80 0.24 -6.22
CA GLY A 84 17.09 0.39 -6.93
C GLY A 84 17.19 1.55 -7.93
N SER A 85 16.31 2.56 -7.88
CA SER A 85 16.30 3.70 -8.82
C SER A 85 15.70 4.95 -8.19
N VAL A 86 15.99 6.11 -8.77
CA VAL A 86 15.26 7.34 -8.47
C VAL A 86 13.82 7.25 -8.99
N ALA A 87 12.87 7.92 -8.32
CA ALA A 87 11.48 7.87 -8.74
C ALA A 87 10.72 9.15 -8.38
N GLU A 88 9.79 9.54 -9.26
CA GLU A 88 8.98 10.72 -9.05
C GLU A 88 7.86 10.51 -8.02
N TYR A 89 7.59 11.55 -7.24
CA TYR A 89 6.34 11.75 -6.50
C TYR A 89 5.91 13.23 -6.57
N ILE A 90 4.70 13.53 -6.13
CA ILE A 90 4.22 14.91 -5.96
C ILE A 90 4.26 15.27 -4.47
N ASP A 91 4.90 16.38 -4.15
CA ASP A 91 5.00 16.89 -2.79
C ASP A 91 3.75 17.67 -2.34
N ALA A 92 3.74 18.14 -1.09
CA ALA A 92 2.63 18.88 -0.50
C ALA A 92 2.30 20.20 -1.22
N ALA A 93 3.25 20.77 -1.98
CA ALA A 93 3.05 21.98 -2.77
C ALA A 93 2.49 21.67 -4.18
N GLY A 94 2.26 20.39 -4.51
CA GLY A 94 1.82 19.97 -5.83
C GLY A 94 2.97 19.91 -6.86
N ALA A 95 4.22 20.07 -6.42
CA ALA A 95 5.37 20.03 -7.30
C ALA A 95 5.91 18.60 -7.46
N ALA A 96 6.46 18.31 -8.65
CA ALA A 96 7.10 17.04 -8.92
C ALA A 96 8.51 16.99 -8.32
N GLN A 97 8.76 15.98 -7.51
CA GLN A 97 10.02 15.72 -6.82
C GLN A 97 10.59 14.35 -7.19
N GLN A 98 11.89 14.18 -7.02
CA GLN A 98 12.56 12.88 -7.17
C GLN A 98 12.97 12.34 -5.81
N ALA A 99 12.50 11.15 -5.46
CA ALA A 99 13.03 10.41 -4.33
C ALA A 99 14.29 9.66 -4.76
N ALA A 100 15.33 9.70 -3.93
CA ALA A 100 16.56 8.95 -4.15
C ALA A 100 16.32 7.43 -4.10
N VAL A 101 17.36 6.66 -4.45
CA VAL A 101 17.41 5.20 -4.24
C VAL A 101 17.09 4.89 -2.77
N ASP A 102 16.31 3.84 -2.54
CA ASP A 102 15.88 3.36 -1.21
C ASP A 102 15.12 4.37 -0.34
N MET A 103 14.65 5.49 -0.91
CA MET A 103 13.80 6.45 -0.21
C MET A 103 12.31 6.20 -0.51
N PRO A 104 11.45 6.05 0.52
CA PRO A 104 10.01 5.92 0.33
C PRO A 104 9.43 7.20 -0.28
N ARG A 105 8.36 7.05 -1.05
CA ARG A 105 7.66 8.17 -1.71
C ARG A 105 6.38 8.49 -0.97
N PHE A 106 6.28 9.71 -0.43
CA PHE A 106 5.05 10.22 0.17
C PHE A 106 4.40 11.22 -0.78
N ASP A 107 3.38 10.75 -1.49
CA ASP A 107 2.73 11.42 -2.61
C ASP A 107 1.47 12.18 -2.18
N TYR A 108 1.26 13.37 -2.75
CA TYR A 108 0.14 14.27 -2.47
C TYR A 108 -0.81 14.47 -3.66
N ARG A 109 -0.76 13.61 -4.70
CA ARG A 109 -1.62 13.78 -5.89
C ARG A 109 -3.12 13.77 -5.60
N THR A 110 -3.54 13.30 -4.44
CA THR A 110 -4.93 13.24 -3.99
C THR A 110 -5.28 14.35 -3.00
N GLY A 111 -4.38 15.33 -2.84
CA GLY A 111 -4.48 16.43 -1.87
C GLY A 111 -4.00 16.06 -0.47
N GLN A 112 -3.47 14.84 -0.27
CA GLN A 112 -3.24 14.25 1.04
C GLN A 112 -1.96 13.40 1.02
N ARG A 113 -1.20 13.36 2.12
CA ARG A 113 0.04 12.58 2.22
C ARG A 113 -0.26 11.07 2.19
N GLN A 114 0.29 10.33 1.24
CA GLN A 114 0.10 8.88 1.17
C GLN A 114 1.40 8.18 0.79
N LEU A 115 1.64 6.98 1.33
CA LEU A 115 2.75 6.16 0.86
C LEU A 115 2.42 5.65 -0.55
N LEU A 116 3.23 6.01 -1.54
CA LEU A 116 3.10 5.55 -2.92
C LEU A 116 3.98 4.32 -3.12
N LEU A 117 3.35 3.21 -3.52
CA LEU A 117 4.03 1.97 -3.90
C LEU A 117 3.63 1.60 -5.31
N GLU A 118 4.60 1.29 -6.16
CA GLU A 118 4.39 0.92 -7.55
C GLU A 118 5.30 -0.24 -7.96
N GLY A 119 4.81 -1.09 -8.86
CA GLY A 119 5.63 -2.06 -9.58
C GLY A 119 6.68 -1.38 -10.48
N PRO A 120 7.53 -2.18 -11.16
CA PRO A 120 8.53 -1.62 -12.07
C PRO A 120 7.85 -1.01 -13.30
N ALA A 121 8.48 -0.02 -13.91
CA ALA A 121 7.97 0.62 -15.12
C ALA A 121 9.12 0.95 -16.07
N THR A 122 8.86 0.87 -17.37
CA THR A 122 9.81 1.29 -18.41
C THR A 122 9.09 2.27 -19.33
N ASN A 123 9.64 3.48 -19.47
CA ASN A 123 9.13 4.45 -20.41
C ASN A 123 9.78 4.22 -21.78
N LEU A 124 8.93 3.93 -22.77
CA LEU A 124 9.31 3.68 -24.15
C LEU A 124 9.35 4.97 -25.00
N PHE A 125 8.75 6.06 -24.52
CA PHE A 125 8.84 7.36 -25.16
C PHE A 125 10.22 7.96 -24.94
N LEU A 126 10.98 8.26 -26.00
CA LEU A 126 12.31 8.86 -25.90
C LEU A 126 12.24 10.39 -25.76
N ASN A 127 13.26 10.98 -25.15
CA ASN A 127 13.36 12.43 -24.89
C ASN A 127 12.11 12.99 -24.19
N SER A 128 11.66 12.31 -23.14
CA SER A 128 10.33 12.52 -22.56
C SER A 128 10.08 13.90 -21.93
N PHE A 129 11.11 14.74 -21.75
CA PHE A 129 10.96 16.16 -21.37
C PHE A 129 10.94 17.15 -22.55
N ALA A 130 11.49 16.76 -23.70
CA ALA A 130 11.54 17.55 -24.93
C ALA A 130 10.72 16.81 -25.99
N THR A 131 9.43 16.69 -25.73
CA THR A 131 8.54 15.79 -26.48
C THR A 131 8.44 16.22 -27.95
N ALA A 132 8.70 15.28 -28.86
CA ALA A 132 8.49 15.44 -30.28
C ALA A 132 7.70 14.25 -30.82
N THR A 133 7.06 14.44 -31.99
CA THR A 133 6.36 13.35 -32.67
C THR A 133 7.31 12.21 -32.97
N GLN A 134 6.95 11.00 -32.58
CA GLN A 134 7.79 9.82 -32.80
C GLN A 134 6.97 8.54 -32.87
N THR A 135 7.61 7.50 -33.40
CA THR A 135 7.10 6.14 -33.44
C THR A 135 7.76 5.33 -32.34
N VAL A 136 6.95 4.65 -31.53
CA VAL A 136 7.39 3.73 -30.48
C VAL A 136 7.04 2.31 -30.90
N SER A 137 8.03 1.42 -30.83
CA SER A 137 7.82 -0.01 -31.02
C SER A 137 7.04 -0.60 -29.86
N VAL A 138 5.97 -1.33 -30.18
CA VAL A 138 5.12 -2.03 -29.22
C VAL A 138 4.96 -3.48 -29.64
N THR A 139 4.48 -4.33 -28.73
CA THR A 139 4.21 -5.74 -29.00
C THR A 139 2.72 -5.94 -29.25
N ASN A 140 2.36 -6.47 -30.42
CA ASN A 140 0.98 -6.81 -30.76
C ASN A 140 0.37 -7.73 -29.68
N GLY A 141 -0.87 -7.45 -29.27
CA GLY A 141 -1.58 -8.18 -28.22
C GLY A 141 -1.15 -7.83 -26.78
N SER A 142 -0.12 -7.00 -26.58
CA SER A 142 0.26 -6.52 -25.24
C SER A 142 -0.50 -5.26 -24.86
N GLN A 143 -0.78 -5.10 -23.56
CA GLN A 143 -1.44 -3.92 -23.03
C GLN A 143 -0.44 -2.82 -22.70
N TYR A 144 -0.75 -1.60 -23.14
CA TYR A 144 0.03 -0.39 -22.89
C TYR A 144 -0.85 0.71 -22.32
N THR A 145 -0.23 1.62 -21.56
CA THR A 145 -0.82 2.88 -21.14
C THR A 145 0.07 4.04 -21.60
N VAL A 146 -0.58 5.08 -22.15
CA VAL A 146 0.05 6.33 -22.57
C VAL A 146 -0.44 7.47 -21.68
N SER A 147 0.49 8.27 -21.17
CA SER A 147 0.19 9.45 -20.36
C SER A 147 1.08 10.63 -20.76
N CYS A 148 0.60 11.84 -20.49
CA CYS A 148 1.37 13.06 -20.70
C CYS A 148 1.07 14.13 -19.65
N ARG A 149 1.91 15.17 -19.56
CA ARG A 149 1.66 16.39 -18.77
C ARG A 149 1.96 17.63 -19.58
N GLY A 150 1.26 18.71 -19.30
CA GLY A 150 1.33 19.98 -20.03
C GLY A 150 -0.02 20.35 -20.63
N SER A 151 -0.05 21.46 -21.36
CA SER A 151 -1.26 21.97 -22.03
C SER A 151 -1.48 21.36 -23.42
N GLY A 152 -0.51 20.60 -23.95
CA GLY A 152 -0.61 19.89 -25.21
C GLY A 152 -1.33 18.54 -25.13
N SER A 153 -1.20 17.76 -26.20
CA SER A 153 -1.76 16.40 -26.33
C SER A 153 -0.87 15.47 -27.16
N LEU A 154 -1.10 14.17 -27.02
CA LEU A 154 -0.58 13.13 -27.90
C LEU A 154 -1.74 12.51 -28.69
N GLY A 155 -1.72 12.67 -30.01
CA GLY A 155 -2.56 11.89 -30.91
C GLY A 155 -1.97 10.51 -31.14
N LEU A 156 -2.76 9.45 -30.99
CA LEU A 156 -2.32 8.06 -31.15
C LEU A 156 -2.80 7.51 -32.51
N SER A 157 -1.91 6.84 -33.24
CA SER A 157 -2.26 6.06 -34.44
C SER A 157 -1.35 4.82 -34.60
N GLY A 158 -1.69 3.94 -35.55
CA GLY A 158 -0.97 2.67 -35.76
C GLY A 158 -1.52 1.54 -34.89
N ALA A 159 -0.87 1.26 -33.76
CA ALA A 159 -1.24 0.19 -32.83
C ALA A 159 -2.52 0.46 -32.02
N THR A 160 -3.00 1.70 -32.01
CA THR A 160 -4.30 2.11 -31.47
C THR A 160 -4.67 3.46 -32.05
N SER A 161 -5.85 3.98 -31.71
CA SER A 161 -6.23 5.38 -31.96
C SER A 161 -6.70 6.06 -30.68
N GLY A 162 -6.58 7.38 -30.61
CA GLY A 162 -7.03 8.15 -29.47
C GLY A 162 -6.30 9.47 -29.30
N THR A 163 -6.63 10.20 -28.24
CA THR A 163 -5.93 11.41 -27.82
C THR A 163 -5.66 11.33 -26.33
N VAL A 164 -4.42 11.61 -25.94
CA VAL A 164 -3.98 11.66 -24.56
C VAL A 164 -3.74 13.11 -24.18
N THR A 165 -4.32 13.55 -23.07
CA THR A 165 -4.07 14.86 -22.47
C THR A 165 -3.59 14.68 -21.03
N GLN A 166 -3.21 15.77 -20.37
CA GLN A 166 -2.97 15.73 -18.93
C GLN A 166 -4.20 15.16 -18.20
N ALA A 167 -3.93 14.27 -17.22
CA ALA A 167 -4.92 13.56 -16.41
C ALA A 167 -5.85 12.57 -17.15
N THR A 168 -5.76 12.48 -18.47
CA THR A 168 -6.56 11.55 -19.29
C THR A 168 -5.63 10.60 -20.03
N SER A 169 -5.11 9.60 -19.32
CA SER A 169 -4.31 8.53 -19.92
C SER A 169 -5.17 7.62 -20.79
N VAL A 170 -4.57 7.01 -21.82
CA VAL A 170 -5.22 6.00 -22.65
C VAL A 170 -4.54 4.66 -22.44
N THR A 171 -5.33 3.66 -22.06
CA THR A 171 -4.90 2.26 -21.95
C THR A 171 -5.51 1.46 -23.08
N PHE A 172 -4.71 0.63 -23.76
CA PHE A 172 -5.16 -0.14 -24.91
C PHE A 172 -4.37 -1.44 -25.06
N THR A 173 -4.93 -2.41 -25.78
CA THR A 173 -4.20 -3.58 -26.28
C THR A 173 -3.71 -3.27 -27.68
N ALA A 174 -2.39 -3.32 -27.91
CA ALA A 174 -1.80 -2.96 -29.19
C ALA A 174 -2.29 -3.91 -30.30
N SER A 175 -2.78 -3.35 -31.41
CA SER A 175 -3.25 -4.10 -32.59
C SER A 175 -2.17 -4.32 -33.66
N SER A 176 -1.02 -3.66 -33.49
CA SER A 176 0.15 -3.76 -34.38
C SER A 176 1.44 -3.61 -33.56
N THR A 177 2.58 -3.56 -34.22
CA THR A 177 3.90 -3.41 -33.58
C THR A 177 4.41 -1.97 -33.54
N SER A 178 3.63 -1.00 -34.02
CA SER A 178 4.06 0.39 -34.18
C SER A 178 3.01 1.36 -33.68
N LEU A 179 3.34 2.12 -32.63
CA LEU A 179 2.52 3.20 -32.10
C LEU A 179 3.12 4.54 -32.53
N ILE A 180 2.36 5.33 -33.28
CA ILE A 180 2.74 6.69 -33.64
C ILE A 180 2.12 7.65 -32.63
N LEU A 181 2.95 8.51 -32.04
CA LEU A 181 2.55 9.54 -31.09
C LEU A 181 2.79 10.91 -31.71
N THR A 182 1.72 11.57 -32.14
CA THR A 182 1.77 12.92 -32.70
C THR A 182 1.64 13.94 -31.58
N VAL A 183 2.71 14.70 -31.32
CA VAL A 183 2.70 15.76 -30.31
C VAL A 183 2.02 17.01 -30.88
N SER A 184 1.07 17.56 -30.13
CA SER A 184 0.43 18.85 -30.42
C SER A 184 0.49 19.75 -29.19
N GLY A 185 0.83 21.03 -29.36
CA GLY A 185 0.98 21.98 -28.26
C GLY A 185 2.21 21.72 -27.37
N SER A 186 2.17 22.20 -26.14
CA SER A 186 3.30 22.14 -25.20
C SER A 186 3.11 21.03 -24.16
N LEU A 187 3.87 19.95 -24.30
CA LEU A 187 3.99 18.92 -23.27
C LEU A 187 5.33 19.07 -22.54
N SER A 188 5.27 18.88 -21.23
CA SER A 188 6.45 18.81 -20.35
C SER A 188 6.91 17.39 -20.12
N ARG A 189 6.01 16.40 -20.33
CA ARG A 189 6.24 14.97 -20.06
C ARG A 189 5.41 14.10 -20.99
N ALA A 190 5.99 13.01 -21.48
CA ALA A 190 5.27 11.94 -22.15
C ALA A 190 5.80 10.57 -21.69
N GLN A 191 4.90 9.61 -21.50
CA GLN A 191 5.22 8.26 -21.09
C GLN A 191 4.39 7.24 -21.86
N VAL A 192 5.06 6.21 -22.35
CA VAL A 192 4.44 4.99 -22.90
C VAL A 192 5.01 3.83 -22.10
N GLU A 193 4.17 3.06 -21.42
CA GLU A 193 4.60 1.94 -20.59
C GLU A 193 3.65 0.75 -20.74
N THR A 194 4.12 -0.44 -20.39
CA THR A 194 3.26 -1.63 -20.35
C THR A 194 2.34 -1.60 -19.13
N GLY A 195 1.15 -2.21 -19.27
CA GLY A 195 0.20 -2.40 -18.17
C GLY A 195 -1.03 -1.49 -18.24
N ALA A 196 -1.91 -1.68 -17.25
CA ALA A 196 -3.28 -1.19 -17.26
C ALA A 196 -3.47 0.24 -16.73
N VAL A 197 -2.45 0.81 -16.09
CA VAL A 197 -2.55 2.08 -15.37
C VAL A 197 -1.27 2.88 -15.55
N ALA A 198 -1.40 4.20 -15.69
CA ALA A 198 -0.26 5.10 -15.75
C ALA A 198 0.47 5.15 -14.40
N SER A 199 1.77 4.90 -14.41
CA SER A 199 2.63 4.97 -13.23
C SER A 199 3.30 6.35 -13.10
N SER A 200 4.04 6.54 -12.02
CA SER A 200 4.89 7.73 -11.88
C SER A 200 5.89 7.83 -13.02
N PHE A 201 6.14 9.08 -13.43
CA PHE A 201 6.95 9.38 -14.60
C PHE A 201 8.37 8.83 -14.47
N VAL A 202 8.82 8.14 -15.51
CA VAL A 202 10.18 7.65 -15.72
C VAL A 202 10.84 8.48 -16.80
N GLN A 203 11.87 9.22 -16.43
CA GLN A 203 12.60 10.10 -17.34
C GLN A 203 13.40 9.28 -18.36
N THR A 204 13.33 9.70 -19.62
CA THR A 204 14.10 9.14 -20.73
C THR A 204 14.84 10.23 -21.48
N THR A 205 15.90 9.83 -22.18
CA THR A 205 16.66 10.68 -23.10
C THR A 205 16.67 9.98 -24.47
N GLY A 206 17.82 9.91 -25.16
CA GLY A 206 17.94 9.17 -26.42
C GLY A 206 17.73 7.66 -26.30
N THR A 207 17.58 7.12 -25.08
CA THR A 207 17.26 5.72 -24.82
C THR A 207 16.12 5.58 -23.80
N THR A 208 15.47 4.43 -23.83
CA THR A 208 14.48 4.06 -22.81
C THR A 208 15.14 3.96 -21.44
N ALA A 209 14.32 4.13 -20.39
CA ALA A 209 14.77 4.03 -19.01
C ALA A 209 13.72 3.31 -18.18
N SER A 210 14.18 2.72 -17.08
CA SER A 210 13.34 1.92 -16.18
C SER A 210 13.43 2.43 -14.75
N ARG A 211 12.29 2.37 -14.08
CA ARG A 211 12.14 2.52 -12.63
C ARG A 211 11.96 1.13 -12.01
N SER A 212 12.77 0.80 -11.02
CA SER A 212 12.63 -0.41 -10.22
C SER A 212 11.34 -0.38 -9.40
N ALA A 213 10.82 -1.57 -9.09
CA ALA A 213 9.67 -1.70 -8.20
C ALA A 213 9.99 -1.20 -6.80
N ASP A 214 9.00 -0.64 -6.11
CA ASP A 214 9.09 -0.40 -4.68
C ASP A 214 9.03 -1.75 -3.92
N SER A 215 9.72 -1.80 -2.79
CA SER A 215 9.66 -2.93 -1.85
C SER A 215 9.48 -2.39 -0.45
N CYS A 216 8.26 -2.45 0.07
CA CYS A 216 7.94 -2.04 1.44
C CYS A 216 7.73 -3.29 2.29
N ARG A 217 8.84 -3.90 2.73
CA ARG A 217 8.82 -5.10 3.58
C ARG A 217 8.58 -4.69 5.03
N LEU A 218 7.74 -5.40 5.76
CA LEU A 218 7.60 -5.21 7.20
C LEU A 218 8.92 -5.49 7.93
N SER A 219 9.13 -4.82 9.06
CA SER A 219 10.20 -5.18 9.99
C SER A 219 9.94 -6.57 10.58
N ALA A 220 10.98 -7.20 11.13
CA ALA A 220 10.87 -8.52 11.75
C ALA A 220 9.77 -8.58 12.84
N ALA A 221 9.53 -7.47 13.54
CA ALA A 221 8.44 -7.38 14.51
C ALA A 221 7.06 -7.36 13.84
N GLY A 222 6.88 -6.59 12.77
CA GLY A 222 5.66 -6.58 11.97
C GLY A 222 5.36 -7.94 11.34
N GLU A 223 6.39 -8.63 10.83
CA GLU A 223 6.29 -10.00 10.31
C GLU A 223 5.85 -10.99 11.41
N ALA A 224 6.48 -10.94 12.58
CA ALA A 224 6.12 -11.82 13.69
C ALA A 224 4.68 -11.59 14.19
N LEU A 225 4.16 -10.35 14.15
CA LEU A 225 2.79 -10.04 14.54
C LEU A 225 1.75 -10.71 13.63
N VAL A 226 1.94 -10.65 12.31
CA VAL A 226 1.00 -11.25 11.34
C VAL A 226 1.17 -12.76 11.19
N GLN A 227 2.24 -13.34 11.75
CA GLN A 227 2.48 -14.78 11.77
C GLN A 227 1.99 -15.44 13.05
N ARG A 228 1.35 -14.68 13.96
CA ARG A 228 0.70 -15.23 15.15
C ARG A 228 -0.49 -16.11 14.76
N SER A 229 -0.80 -17.07 15.63
CA SER A 229 -1.97 -17.95 15.52
C SER A 229 -3.30 -17.19 15.54
N ALA A 230 -3.31 -15.94 16.01
CA ALA A 230 -4.42 -15.01 15.88
C ALA A 230 -3.90 -13.58 15.68
N ALA A 231 -4.50 -12.86 14.75
CA ALA A 231 -4.27 -11.44 14.55
C ALA A 231 -5.43 -10.78 13.79
N THR A 232 -5.44 -9.46 13.82
CA THR A 232 -6.32 -8.62 13.01
C THR A 232 -5.48 -7.57 12.33
N LEU A 233 -5.75 -7.28 11.06
CA LEU A 233 -5.17 -6.16 10.35
C LEU A 233 -6.25 -5.33 9.67
N THR A 234 -5.97 -4.04 9.52
CA THR A 234 -6.75 -3.15 8.65
C THR A 234 -5.82 -2.39 7.73
N LEU A 235 -6.22 -2.31 6.46
CA LEU A 235 -5.52 -1.59 5.41
C LEU A 235 -6.46 -0.52 4.86
N LYS A 236 -5.94 0.71 4.72
CA LYS A 236 -6.65 1.79 4.04
C LYS A 236 -5.77 2.32 2.91
N ALA A 237 -6.35 2.46 1.73
CA ALA A 237 -5.63 2.81 0.52
C ALA A 237 -6.59 3.32 -0.56
N GLN A 238 -6.03 3.75 -1.69
CA GLN A 238 -6.77 4.14 -2.89
C GLN A 238 -5.96 3.99 -4.17
N GLY A 239 -6.66 3.89 -5.29
CA GLY A 239 -6.09 3.79 -6.62
C GLY A 239 -5.34 2.49 -6.87
N LEU A 240 -5.54 1.47 -6.03
CA LEU A 240 -4.80 0.21 -6.15
C LEU A 240 -5.21 -0.54 -7.41
N SER A 241 -4.22 -1.04 -8.14
CA SER A 241 -4.39 -1.80 -9.38
C SER A 241 -3.23 -2.78 -9.58
N GLY A 242 -3.45 -3.78 -10.44
CA GLY A 242 -2.47 -4.79 -10.82
C GLY A 242 -3.09 -6.17 -10.93
N SER A 243 -2.76 -6.92 -11.97
CA SER A 243 -3.21 -8.30 -12.11
C SER A 243 -2.63 -9.14 -10.98
N LEU A 244 -3.49 -9.87 -10.24
CA LEU A 244 -3.10 -10.56 -9.02
C LEU A 244 -2.39 -9.63 -8.01
N ALA A 245 -2.76 -8.36 -7.97
CA ALA A 245 -2.18 -7.37 -7.07
C ALA A 245 -2.17 -7.86 -5.62
N ARG A 246 -1.04 -7.69 -4.93
CA ARG A 246 -0.88 -8.06 -3.51
C ARG A 246 -0.85 -6.82 -2.67
N LEU A 247 -1.94 -6.58 -1.97
CA LEU A 247 -2.11 -5.41 -1.11
C LEU A 247 -1.29 -5.61 0.16
N PHE A 248 -1.34 -6.82 0.71
CA PHE A 248 -0.54 -7.28 1.83
C PHE A 248 -0.13 -8.73 1.57
N GLY A 249 1.07 -8.92 1.03
CA GLY A 249 1.54 -10.18 0.48
C GLY A 249 2.65 -10.83 1.29
N ALA A 250 2.81 -12.14 1.12
CA ALA A 250 3.76 -12.97 1.85
C ALA A 250 4.88 -13.51 0.95
N GLY A 251 5.99 -13.91 1.54
CA GLY A 251 7.08 -14.59 0.85
C GLY A 251 6.75 -16.05 0.54
N SER A 252 6.01 -16.68 1.45
CA SER A 252 5.50 -18.04 1.30
C SER A 252 4.14 -18.20 1.98
N GLY A 253 3.35 -19.14 1.46
CA GLY A 253 2.00 -19.40 1.93
C GLY A 253 0.98 -18.37 1.45
N ASP A 254 0.01 -18.05 2.28
CA ASP A 254 -1.10 -17.19 1.89
C ASP A 254 -0.71 -15.71 1.86
N ASP A 255 -1.04 -15.04 0.76
CA ASP A 255 -1.18 -13.60 0.73
C ASP A 255 -2.41 -13.20 1.55
N LEU A 256 -2.27 -12.24 2.45
CA LEU A 256 -3.34 -11.91 3.39
C LEU A 256 -4.44 -11.09 2.73
N LEU A 257 -4.07 -10.13 1.87
CA LEU A 257 -5.01 -9.36 1.06
C LEU A 257 -4.47 -9.18 -0.36
N GLY A 258 -5.32 -9.44 -1.34
CA GLY A 258 -4.98 -9.32 -2.76
C GLY A 258 -6.19 -9.10 -3.66
N LEU A 259 -5.91 -8.90 -4.94
CA LEU A 259 -6.89 -8.94 -6.01
C LEU A 259 -6.81 -10.29 -6.74
N ASN A 260 -7.92 -10.73 -7.32
CA ASN A 260 -7.90 -11.84 -8.27
C ASN A 260 -7.27 -11.43 -9.62
N THR A 261 -7.04 -12.40 -10.50
CA THR A 261 -6.44 -12.15 -11.83
C THR A 261 -7.26 -11.16 -12.66
N ALA A 262 -8.58 -11.25 -12.61
CA ALA A 262 -9.48 -10.35 -13.33
C ALA A 262 -9.59 -8.95 -12.69
N GLN A 263 -9.05 -8.75 -11.48
CA GLN A 263 -9.17 -7.52 -10.69
C GLN A 263 -10.63 -7.11 -10.40
N THR A 264 -11.51 -8.10 -10.27
CA THR A 264 -12.94 -7.93 -9.97
C THR A 264 -13.27 -8.21 -8.52
N ASN A 265 -12.34 -8.78 -7.75
CA ASN A 265 -12.57 -9.15 -6.36
C ASN A 265 -11.36 -8.80 -5.49
N ILE A 266 -11.64 -8.37 -4.27
CA ILE A 266 -10.67 -8.35 -3.17
C ILE A 266 -10.86 -9.61 -2.33
N LEU A 267 -9.74 -10.26 -2.00
CA LEU A 267 -9.73 -11.59 -1.39
C LEU A 267 -8.59 -11.75 -0.37
N SER A 268 -8.76 -12.73 0.51
CA SER A 268 -7.72 -13.25 1.41
C SER A 268 -7.38 -14.69 1.05
N GLY A 269 -6.08 -15.02 0.94
CA GLY A 269 -5.62 -16.29 0.38
C GLY A 269 -6.13 -16.48 -1.04
N SER A 270 -6.80 -17.60 -1.31
CA SER A 270 -7.46 -17.88 -2.61
C SER A 270 -8.97 -18.11 -2.50
N THR A 271 -9.52 -18.25 -1.28
CA THR A 271 -10.90 -18.72 -1.07
C THR A 271 -11.83 -17.68 -0.47
N LEU A 272 -11.33 -16.79 0.41
CA LEU A 272 -12.20 -15.81 1.05
C LEU A 272 -12.35 -14.57 0.16
N VAL A 273 -13.48 -14.43 -0.52
CA VAL A 273 -13.85 -13.21 -1.25
C VAL A 273 -14.52 -12.23 -0.29
N LEU A 274 -13.94 -11.04 -0.13
CA LEU A 274 -14.48 -9.97 0.72
C LEU A 274 -15.60 -9.21 -0.01
N THR A 275 -15.39 -8.87 -1.28
CA THR A 275 -16.42 -8.24 -2.14
C THR A 275 -16.01 -8.28 -3.61
N ALA A 276 -16.97 -8.00 -4.50
CA ALA A 276 -16.69 -7.53 -5.86
C ALA A 276 -16.24 -6.06 -5.85
N ILE A 277 -15.40 -5.68 -6.80
CA ILE A 277 -14.79 -4.35 -6.93
C ILE A 277 -14.68 -3.93 -8.39
N THR A 278 -14.39 -2.64 -8.58
CA THR A 278 -13.86 -2.10 -9.83
C THR A 278 -12.42 -1.66 -9.61
N SER A 279 -11.55 -1.94 -10.58
CA SER A 279 -10.15 -1.51 -10.57
C SER A 279 -9.96 -0.34 -11.55
N PRO A 280 -9.19 0.72 -11.20
CA PRO A 280 -8.50 0.91 -9.93
C PRO A 280 -9.46 1.10 -8.74
N LEU A 281 -9.06 0.64 -7.56
CA LEU A 281 -9.89 0.76 -6.36
C LEU A 281 -10.13 2.24 -5.99
N PRO A 282 -11.37 2.64 -5.63
CA PRO A 282 -11.61 3.95 -5.01
C PRO A 282 -10.92 4.01 -3.63
N ALA A 283 -11.05 5.14 -2.92
CA ALA A 283 -10.67 5.16 -1.50
C ALA A 283 -11.43 4.09 -0.72
N PHE A 284 -10.71 3.26 0.03
CA PHE A 284 -11.29 2.11 0.72
C PHE A 284 -10.60 1.79 2.04
N GLY A 285 -11.29 0.98 2.85
CA GLY A 285 -10.72 0.23 3.96
C GLY A 285 -11.06 -1.25 3.85
N ALA A 286 -10.09 -2.10 4.12
CA ALA A 286 -10.26 -3.55 4.23
C ALA A 286 -9.78 -4.01 5.60
N GLY A 287 -10.53 -4.91 6.22
CA GLY A 287 -10.18 -5.54 7.50
C GLY A 287 -10.11 -7.06 7.31
N LEU A 288 -9.16 -7.70 7.99
CA LEU A 288 -9.02 -9.14 8.04
C LEU A 288 -8.63 -9.55 9.47
N ALA A 289 -9.32 -10.52 10.04
CA ALA A 289 -8.93 -11.16 11.29
C ALA A 289 -8.93 -12.67 11.15
N TRP A 290 -8.03 -13.34 11.86
CA TRP A 290 -7.95 -14.80 11.90
C TRP A 290 -7.59 -15.30 13.29
N SER A 291 -7.92 -16.57 13.52
CA SER A 291 -7.43 -17.38 14.62
C SER A 291 -7.36 -18.84 14.17
N GLY A 292 -7.08 -19.77 15.09
CA GLY A 292 -7.20 -21.21 14.81
C GLY A 292 -8.60 -21.69 14.39
N THR A 293 -9.65 -20.85 14.50
CA THR A 293 -11.02 -21.20 14.09
C THR A 293 -11.36 -20.77 12.66
N GLY A 294 -10.45 -20.10 11.97
CA GLY A 294 -10.67 -19.57 10.62
C GLY A 294 -10.44 -18.06 10.54
N ARG A 295 -10.95 -17.45 9.48
CA ARG A 295 -10.75 -16.02 9.19
C ARG A 295 -12.03 -15.32 8.76
N SER A 296 -12.02 -14.01 8.94
CA SER A 296 -13.13 -13.12 8.69
C SER A 296 -12.63 -11.81 8.10
N GLY A 297 -13.30 -11.28 7.08
CA GLY A 297 -12.91 -10.03 6.44
C GLY A 297 -14.08 -9.14 6.06
N SER A 298 -13.83 -7.85 5.95
CA SER A 298 -14.81 -6.84 5.50
C SER A 298 -14.12 -5.81 4.62
N TYR A 299 -14.89 -5.20 3.74
CA TYR A 299 -14.48 -4.13 2.85
C TYR A 299 -15.50 -3.00 2.93
N ASN A 300 -15.07 -1.75 3.16
CA ASN A 300 -15.91 -0.55 3.24
C ASN A 300 -17.15 -0.69 4.14
N GLY A 301 -17.00 -1.36 5.29
CA GLY A 301 -18.08 -1.55 6.26
C GLY A 301 -19.17 -2.51 5.80
N LEU A 302 -18.96 -3.24 4.70
CA LEU A 302 -19.88 -4.28 4.24
C LEU A 302 -19.92 -5.46 5.22
N ALA A 303 -20.95 -6.30 5.07
CA ALA A 303 -21.12 -7.51 5.86
C ALA A 303 -19.84 -8.37 5.85
N VAL A 304 -19.50 -8.92 7.01
CA VAL A 304 -18.28 -9.73 7.17
C VAL A 304 -18.43 -11.05 6.42
N ALA A 305 -17.50 -11.32 5.51
CA ALA A 305 -17.31 -12.64 4.92
C ALA A 305 -16.44 -13.50 5.86
N SER A 306 -16.68 -14.81 5.96
CA SER A 306 -15.87 -15.72 6.79
C SER A 306 -15.75 -17.11 6.17
N ASP A 307 -14.61 -17.76 6.40
CA ASP A 307 -14.38 -19.18 6.12
C ASP A 307 -13.58 -19.82 7.26
N SER A 308 -13.43 -21.14 7.23
CA SER A 308 -12.67 -21.90 8.25
C SER A 308 -11.16 -21.96 7.97
N ALA A 309 -10.67 -21.34 6.89
CA ALA A 309 -9.26 -21.35 6.55
C ALA A 309 -8.47 -20.44 7.49
N VAL A 310 -7.26 -20.86 7.85
CA VAL A 310 -6.33 -20.03 8.64
C VAL A 310 -5.19 -19.61 7.71
N PRO A 311 -4.91 -18.31 7.54
CA PRO A 311 -3.80 -17.88 6.69
C PRO A 311 -2.48 -18.50 7.13
N VAL A 312 -1.79 -19.19 6.23
CA VAL A 312 -0.47 -19.80 6.49
C VAL A 312 0.64 -18.87 6.01
N THR A 313 0.58 -17.60 6.40
CA THR A 313 1.58 -16.60 6.00
C THR A 313 2.90 -16.89 6.72
N THR A 314 3.99 -17.04 5.97
CA THR A 314 5.33 -17.29 6.51
C THR A 314 6.39 -16.49 5.78
N GLY A 315 7.55 -16.31 6.41
CA GLY A 315 8.69 -15.62 5.82
C GLY A 315 8.51 -14.11 5.76
N GLN A 316 8.93 -13.50 4.65
CA GLN A 316 8.93 -12.05 4.51
C GLN A 316 7.54 -11.53 4.19
N VAL A 317 7.11 -10.42 4.78
CA VAL A 317 5.77 -9.86 4.53
C VAL A 317 5.88 -8.44 4.00
N TYR A 318 5.05 -8.10 3.01
CA TYR A 318 5.17 -6.90 2.22
C TYR A 318 3.85 -6.14 2.13
N LEU A 319 3.95 -4.81 2.16
CA LEU A 319 2.89 -3.92 1.73
C LEU A 319 3.02 -3.67 0.22
N GLY A 320 1.91 -3.80 -0.50
CA GLY A 320 1.81 -3.49 -1.93
C GLY A 320 2.53 -4.44 -2.89
N ARG A 321 3.02 -5.58 -2.41
CA ARG A 321 3.58 -6.65 -3.24
C ARG A 321 3.62 -7.99 -2.52
N ASN A 322 4.13 -9.01 -3.19
CA ASN A 322 4.72 -10.20 -2.56
C ASN A 322 6.17 -10.43 -3.01
N GLN A 323 6.80 -11.51 -2.51
CA GLN A 323 8.19 -11.84 -2.86
C GLN A 323 8.33 -12.28 -4.31
N SER A 324 7.31 -12.92 -4.90
CA SER A 324 7.29 -13.39 -6.29
C SER A 324 7.18 -12.26 -7.33
N GLY A 325 7.04 -11.00 -6.91
CA GLY A 325 6.96 -9.87 -7.83
C GLY A 325 5.58 -9.62 -8.41
N LEU A 326 4.52 -9.96 -7.67
CA LEU A 326 3.17 -9.43 -7.91
C LEU A 326 3.01 -8.11 -7.15
N PHE A 327 2.47 -7.09 -7.79
CA PHE A 327 2.44 -5.71 -7.27
C PHE A 327 1.02 -5.14 -7.23
N ALA A 328 0.71 -4.42 -6.16
CA ALA A 328 -0.47 -3.57 -6.04
C ALA A 328 -0.03 -2.10 -6.10
N SER A 329 -0.04 -1.53 -7.30
CA SER A 329 0.37 -0.14 -7.52
C SER A 329 -0.71 0.81 -7.06
N GLY A 330 -0.37 1.78 -6.21
CA GLY A 330 -1.24 2.87 -5.79
C GLY A 330 -0.82 3.50 -4.47
N ARG A 331 -1.77 4.10 -3.75
CA ARG A 331 -1.49 4.94 -2.57
C ARG A 331 -2.08 4.35 -1.30
N TYR A 332 -1.27 4.31 -0.26
CA TYR A 332 -1.59 3.71 1.03
C TYR A 332 -1.74 4.79 2.09
N ASP A 333 -2.85 4.73 2.83
CA ASP A 333 -3.21 5.69 3.87
C ASP A 333 -2.76 5.22 5.25
N SER A 334 -3.06 3.96 5.57
CA SER A 334 -2.67 3.38 6.85
C SER A 334 -2.67 1.86 6.86
N LEU A 335 -1.86 1.30 7.76
CA LEU A 335 -1.85 -0.11 8.15
C LEU A 335 -1.88 -0.20 9.67
N VAL A 336 -2.79 -1.00 10.23
CA VAL A 336 -2.87 -1.24 11.68
C VAL A 336 -3.00 -2.73 11.94
N ILE A 337 -2.29 -3.25 12.95
CA ILE A 337 -2.26 -4.67 13.30
C ILE A 337 -2.48 -4.85 14.81
N TRP A 338 -3.41 -5.74 15.16
CA TRP A 338 -3.69 -6.16 16.53
C TRP A 338 -3.29 -7.63 16.70
N PRO A 339 -2.66 -8.00 17.83
CA PRO A 339 -2.07 -9.34 18.04
C PRO A 339 -3.11 -10.39 18.50
N PHE A 340 -4.38 -10.16 18.17
CA PHE A 340 -5.53 -11.00 18.56
C PHE A 340 -6.61 -10.95 17.47
N ARG A 341 -7.56 -11.89 17.53
CA ARG A 341 -8.73 -11.90 16.65
C ARG A 341 -9.80 -10.93 17.17
N ALA A 342 -10.12 -9.94 16.36
CA ALA A 342 -11.18 -8.99 16.68
C ALA A 342 -12.57 -9.54 16.36
N THR A 343 -13.57 -8.99 17.03
CA THR A 343 -14.98 -9.29 16.74
C THR A 343 -15.35 -8.86 15.31
N ASN A 344 -16.26 -9.58 14.66
CA ASN A 344 -16.75 -9.23 13.32
C ASN A 344 -17.27 -7.79 13.25
N ALA A 345 -17.97 -7.33 14.29
CA ALA A 345 -18.43 -5.95 14.39
C ALA A 345 -17.28 -4.94 14.39
N SER A 346 -16.17 -5.24 15.09
CA SER A 346 -14.98 -4.38 15.08
C SER A 346 -14.28 -4.37 13.72
N ILE A 347 -14.16 -5.54 13.06
CA ILE A 347 -13.57 -5.64 11.72
C ILE A 347 -14.37 -4.78 10.74
N GLN A 348 -15.70 -4.95 10.73
CA GLN A 348 -16.60 -4.18 9.88
C GLN A 348 -16.50 -2.67 10.14
N ALA A 349 -16.54 -2.26 11.42
CA ALA A 349 -16.48 -0.85 11.79
C ALA A 349 -15.15 -0.17 11.41
N LYS A 350 -14.03 -0.90 11.42
CA LYS A 350 -12.71 -0.35 11.07
C LYS A 350 -12.36 -0.48 9.59
N ALA A 351 -12.99 -1.41 8.87
CA ALA A 351 -12.83 -1.60 7.42
C ALA A 351 -13.53 -0.50 6.62
N VAL A 352 -13.19 0.76 6.87
CA VAL A 352 -13.73 1.94 6.17
C VAL A 352 -12.59 2.78 5.61
N ALA A 353 -12.88 3.55 4.56
CA ALA A 353 -11.92 4.48 3.98
C ALA A 353 -11.32 5.41 5.06
N TYR A 354 -10.14 5.95 4.76
CA TYR A 354 -9.52 6.92 5.66
C TYR A 354 -10.33 8.22 5.62
N VAL A 355 -10.65 8.74 6.81
CA VAL A 355 -11.39 10.01 7.01
C VAL A 355 -10.44 11.06 7.57
#